data_AF-A0A926HHQ4-F1
#
_entry.id   AF-A0A926HHQ4-F1
#
_cell.length_a   1.000
_cell.length_b   1.000
_cell.length_c   1.000
_cell.angle_alpha   90.00
_cell.angle_beta   90.00
_cell.angle_gamma   90.00
#
_symmetry.space_group_name_H-M   'P 1'
#
loop_
_entity.id
_entity.type
_entity.pdbx_description
1 polymer ?
#
loop_
_entity_poly.entity_id
_entity_poly.type
_entity_poly.pdbx_seq_one_letter_code
_entity_poly.pdbx_strand_id
1 'polypeptide(L)'
;FEHTIKAGGLPKGVPVPPATPTFYTVYMGIKQWRKVENAVSNPDDSLIIEGVCAYDPEAAGMVVFVSNVTTKGLEAAKRQPKPDQFDSRPAAEPPAPVTPLADRYPLPPGLPAEVAQKLLDLYSAADQIRHKLKTLDAMPPDQRLGYAMTEKLLKNTEDQIAAFERKYGK
;
A
#
# COMPACT_ATOMS: atom_id res chain seq x y z
N PHE A 1 -25.67 -0.49 7.04
CA PHE A 1 -25.07 -1.82 7.27
C PHE A 1 -26.01 -2.61 8.14
N GLU A 2 -26.41 -3.80 7.69
CA GLU A 2 -27.33 -4.68 8.44
C GLU A 2 -26.50 -5.75 9.16
N HIS A 3 -26.72 -5.93 10.47
CA HIS A 3 -26.06 -6.98 11.24
C HIS A 3 -27.11 -8.01 11.67
N THR A 4 -27.00 -9.23 11.15
CA THR A 4 -27.83 -10.37 11.59
C THR A 4 -27.09 -11.19 12.63
N ILE A 5 -27.61 -11.22 13.86
CA ILE A 5 -27.13 -12.14 14.90
C ILE A 5 -27.83 -13.48 14.70
N LYS A 6 -27.11 -14.54 14.30
CA LYS A 6 -27.67 -15.89 14.29
C LYS A 6 -27.88 -16.35 15.74
N ALA A 7 -29.13 -16.39 16.18
CA ALA A 7 -29.53 -16.70 17.56
C ALA A 7 -29.19 -18.14 18.04
N GLY A 8 -28.70 -19.01 17.16
CA GLY A 8 -28.34 -20.39 17.50
C GLY A 8 -27.02 -20.48 18.26
N GLY A 9 -27.05 -20.26 19.58
CA GLY A 9 -25.87 -20.43 20.44
C GLY A 9 -25.91 -19.76 21.80
N LEU A 10 -26.97 -19.04 22.15
CA LEU A 10 -27.05 -18.34 23.43
C LEU A 10 -27.34 -19.31 24.60
N PRO A 11 -26.70 -19.13 25.77
CA PRO A 11 -26.99 -19.91 26.97
C PRO A 11 -28.46 -19.80 27.38
N LYS A 12 -28.99 -20.84 28.03
CA LYS A 12 -30.34 -20.81 28.61
C LYS A 12 -30.43 -19.62 29.59
N GLY A 13 -31.43 -18.76 29.40
CA GLY A 13 -31.68 -17.59 30.24
C GLY A 13 -31.21 -16.26 29.65
N VAL A 14 -30.44 -16.26 28.55
CA VAL A 14 -30.13 -15.03 27.82
C VAL A 14 -31.29 -14.69 26.88
N PRO A 15 -31.81 -13.44 26.90
CA PRO A 15 -32.88 -13.04 26.01
C PRO A 15 -32.43 -13.18 24.55
N VAL A 16 -33.34 -13.72 23.73
CA VAL A 16 -33.11 -13.83 22.29
C VAL A 16 -33.02 -12.41 21.73
N PRO A 17 -31.96 -12.08 20.96
CA PRO A 17 -31.84 -10.76 20.36
C PRO A 17 -33.03 -10.48 19.43
N PRO A 18 -33.45 -9.20 19.30
CA PRO A 18 -34.56 -8.83 18.44
C PRO A 18 -34.33 -9.30 17.00
N ALA A 19 -35.39 -9.77 16.35
CA ALA A 19 -35.34 -10.12 14.91
C ALA A 19 -35.24 -8.87 14.01
N THR A 20 -35.57 -7.70 14.55
CA THR A 20 -35.46 -6.41 13.86
C THR A 20 -33.99 -6.03 13.69
N PRO A 21 -33.55 -5.66 12.48
CA PRO A 21 -32.19 -5.21 12.27
C PRO A 21 -31.85 -3.97 13.09
N THR A 22 -30.71 -4.01 13.78
CA THR A 22 -30.20 -2.85 14.51
C THR A 22 -29.32 -2.00 13.59
N PHE A 23 -29.64 -0.72 13.46
CA PHE A 23 -28.84 0.24 12.71
C PHE A 23 -27.77 0.85 13.61
N TYR A 24 -26.57 0.99 13.06
CA TYR A 24 -25.42 1.61 13.72
C TYR A 24 -24.82 2.67 12.82
N THR A 25 -24.37 3.77 13.41
CA THR A 25 -23.61 4.81 12.70
C THR A 25 -22.13 4.47 12.76
N VAL A 26 -21.45 4.57 11.61
CA VAL A 26 -20.03 4.23 11.51
C VAL A 26 -19.26 5.49 11.16
N TYR A 27 -18.41 5.94 12.08
CA TYR A 27 -17.52 7.08 11.85
C TYR A 27 -16.20 6.58 11.29
N MET A 28 -15.92 6.94 10.04
CA MET A 28 -14.70 6.52 9.34
C MET A 28 -14.00 7.69 8.66
N GLY A 29 -12.67 7.63 8.61
CA GLY A 29 -11.87 8.60 7.89
C GLY A 29 -11.98 8.42 6.37
N ILE A 30 -11.88 9.51 5.61
CA ILE A 30 -12.03 9.47 4.15
C ILE A 30 -11.03 8.53 3.44
N LYS A 31 -9.82 8.37 4.00
CA LYS A 31 -8.81 7.44 3.48
C LYS A 31 -9.20 5.97 3.68
N GLN A 32 -9.95 5.66 4.73
CA GLN A 32 -10.49 4.32 4.98
C GLN A 32 -11.65 4.03 4.02
N TRP A 33 -12.57 5.00 3.86
CA TRP A 33 -13.70 4.88 2.93
C TRP A 33 -13.27 4.59 1.49
N ARG A 34 -12.31 5.33 0.95
CA ARG A 34 -11.79 5.16 -0.42
C ARG A 34 -11.28 3.75 -0.72
N LYS A 35 -10.90 2.95 0.29
CA LYS A 35 -10.43 1.57 0.09
C LYS A 35 -11.58 0.61 -0.24
N VAL A 36 -12.78 0.92 0.22
CA VAL A 36 -13.92 0.00 0.24
C VAL A 36 -15.16 0.53 -0.47
N GLU A 37 -15.15 1.81 -0.91
CA GLU A 37 -16.27 2.44 -1.60
C GLU A 37 -16.78 1.62 -2.80
N ASN A 38 -15.87 1.02 -3.58
CA ASN A 38 -16.22 0.17 -4.71
C ASN A 38 -16.85 -1.15 -4.26
N ALA A 39 -16.40 -1.70 -3.12
CA ALA A 39 -16.91 -2.95 -2.59
C ALA A 39 -18.32 -2.81 -2.01
N VAL A 40 -18.71 -1.61 -1.56
CA VAL A 40 -20.09 -1.33 -1.09
C VAL A 40 -21.12 -1.46 -2.20
N SER A 41 -20.71 -1.32 -3.47
CA SER A 41 -21.61 -1.51 -4.62
C SER A 41 -21.83 -2.98 -4.97
N ASN A 42 -21.03 -3.90 -4.42
CA ASN A 42 -21.16 -5.33 -4.65
C ASN A 42 -22.05 -5.96 -3.57
N PRO A 43 -23.27 -6.44 -3.90
CA PRO A 43 -24.18 -7.04 -2.92
C PRO A 43 -23.65 -8.37 -2.32
N ASP A 44 -22.72 -9.04 -3.01
CA ASP A 44 -22.14 -10.30 -2.56
C ASP A 44 -20.91 -10.11 -1.66
N ASP A 45 -20.34 -8.90 -1.60
CA ASP A 45 -19.20 -8.61 -0.73
C ASP A 45 -19.69 -8.15 0.64
N SER A 46 -18.98 -8.56 1.70
CA SER A 46 -19.28 -8.15 3.06
C SER A 46 -18.20 -7.22 3.57
N LEU A 47 -18.60 -6.02 3.99
CA LEU A 47 -17.71 -5.08 4.66
C LEU A 47 -17.36 -5.61 6.07
N ILE A 48 -16.09 -5.57 6.41
CA ILE A 48 -15.56 -5.90 7.73
C ILE A 48 -15.03 -4.60 8.33
N ILE A 49 -15.66 -4.15 9.42
CA ILE A 49 -15.31 -2.92 10.13
C ILE A 49 -14.79 -3.30 11.50
N GLU A 50 -13.60 -2.81 11.84
CA GLU A 50 -12.99 -2.94 13.16
C GLU A 50 -12.86 -1.55 13.78
N GLY A 51 -13.14 -1.44 15.08
CA GLY A 51 -13.16 -0.17 15.75
C GLY A 51 -13.60 -0.24 17.19
N VAL A 52 -13.69 0.93 17.82
CA VAL A 52 -14.21 1.08 19.17
C VAL A 52 -15.70 1.37 19.08
N CYS A 53 -16.49 0.59 19.79
CA CYS A 53 -17.94 0.77 19.90
C CYS A 53 -18.24 1.68 21.10
N ALA A 54 -19.06 2.71 20.89
CA ALA A 54 -19.47 3.64 21.94
C ALA A 54 -20.93 4.07 21.75
N TYR A 55 -21.55 4.57 22.81
CA TYR A 55 -22.85 5.24 22.70
C TYR A 55 -22.62 6.71 22.35
N ASP A 56 -23.33 7.21 21.34
CA ASP A 56 -23.33 8.61 20.94
C ASP A 56 -24.70 9.23 21.26
N PRO A 57 -24.76 10.20 22.19
CA PRO A 57 -26.01 10.86 22.52
C PRO A 57 -26.57 11.69 21.36
N GLU A 58 -25.74 12.22 20.46
CA GLU A 58 -26.21 13.01 19.31
C GLU A 58 -26.86 12.11 18.25
N ALA A 59 -26.28 10.94 18.00
CA ALA A 59 -26.86 9.93 17.12
C ALA A 59 -27.97 9.10 17.78
N ALA A 60 -28.24 9.32 19.08
CA ALA A 60 -29.17 8.57 19.92
C ALA A 60 -29.01 7.04 19.76
N GLY A 61 -27.77 6.56 19.70
CA GLY A 61 -27.51 5.20 19.29
C GLY A 61 -26.06 4.74 19.46
N MET A 62 -25.84 3.49 19.10
CA MET A 62 -24.51 2.89 19.12
C MET A 62 -23.74 3.30 17.86
N VAL A 63 -22.51 3.76 18.05
CA VAL A 63 -21.61 4.16 16.99
C VAL A 63 -20.31 3.35 17.02
N VAL A 64 -19.69 3.21 15.86
CA VAL A 64 -18.40 2.54 15.71
C VAL A 64 -17.38 3.54 15.17
N PHE A 65 -16.35 3.83 15.95
CA PHE A 65 -15.18 4.61 15.54
C PHE A 65 -14.17 3.69 14.87
N VAL A 66 -14.02 3.81 13.55
CA VAL A 66 -13.28 2.85 12.74
C VAL A 66 -11.77 3.00 12.88
N SER A 67 -11.09 1.94 13.30
CA SER A 67 -9.63 1.82 13.25
C SER A 67 -9.17 1.17 11.94
N ASN A 68 -9.92 0.17 11.45
CA ASN A 68 -9.60 -0.57 10.23
C ASN A 68 -10.88 -0.96 9.47
N VAL A 69 -10.79 -0.97 8.14
CA VAL A 69 -11.89 -1.37 7.26
C VAL A 69 -11.33 -2.18 6.10
N THR A 70 -11.98 -3.31 5.83
CA THR A 70 -11.66 -4.22 4.73
C THR A 70 -12.94 -4.88 4.24
N THR A 71 -12.85 -5.72 3.21
CA THR A 71 -13.97 -6.53 2.74
C THR A 71 -13.56 -8.00 2.67
N LYS A 72 -14.51 -8.93 2.59
CA LYS A 72 -14.19 -10.35 2.40
C LYS A 72 -13.40 -10.57 1.11
N GLY A 73 -13.76 -9.88 0.03
CA GLY A 73 -13.01 -9.94 -1.23
C GLY A 73 -11.56 -9.47 -1.07
N LEU A 74 -11.33 -8.35 -0.39
CA LEU A 74 -9.99 -7.81 -0.15
C LEU A 74 -9.15 -8.67 0.81
N GLU A 75 -9.76 -9.24 1.84
CA GLU A 75 -9.12 -10.22 2.73
C GLU A 75 -8.72 -11.49 1.97
N ALA A 76 -9.59 -12.01 1.10
CA ALA A 76 -9.32 -13.18 0.29
C ALA A 76 -8.15 -12.93 -0.68
N ALA A 77 -8.11 -11.77 -1.35
CA ALA A 77 -7.01 -11.38 -2.24
C ALA A 77 -5.66 -11.23 -1.50
N LYS A 78 -5.67 -10.84 -0.22
CA LYS A 78 -4.45 -10.79 0.61
C LYS A 78 -4.01 -12.16 1.11
N ARG A 79 -4.95 -13.09 1.33
CA ARG A 79 -4.67 -14.45 1.82
C ARG A 79 -4.26 -15.40 0.71
N GLN A 80 -4.60 -15.10 -0.54
CA GLN A 80 -3.90 -15.73 -1.65
C GLN A 80 -2.42 -15.39 -1.49
N PRO A 81 -1.52 -16.39 -1.43
CA PRO A 81 -0.10 -16.11 -1.53
C PRO A 81 0.03 -15.27 -2.78
N LYS A 82 0.51 -14.03 -2.64
CA LYS A 82 0.96 -13.27 -3.80
C LYS A 82 1.83 -14.25 -4.58
N PRO A 83 1.50 -14.59 -5.85
CA PRO A 83 2.50 -15.23 -6.68
C PRO A 83 3.74 -14.38 -6.52
N ASP A 84 4.83 -15.03 -6.14
CA ASP A 84 6.12 -14.41 -5.86
C ASP A 84 6.25 -13.20 -6.77
N GLN A 85 6.26 -11.99 -6.20
CA GLN A 85 6.53 -10.77 -6.95
C GLN A 85 8.04 -10.72 -7.29
N PHE A 86 8.58 -11.86 -7.68
CA PHE A 86 9.76 -12.07 -8.49
C PHE A 86 9.45 -12.16 -9.98
N ASP A 87 8.18 -12.06 -10.41
CA ASP A 87 7.81 -12.11 -11.84
C ASP A 87 6.82 -11.01 -12.26
N SER A 88 7.10 -9.78 -11.86
CA SER A 88 6.65 -8.60 -12.62
C SER A 88 7.82 -7.67 -12.90
N ARG A 89 8.92 -8.25 -13.38
CA ARG A 89 9.63 -7.59 -14.47
C ARG A 89 8.63 -7.54 -15.64
N PRO A 90 8.30 -6.38 -16.24
CA PRO A 90 7.87 -6.43 -17.63
C PRO A 90 8.93 -7.25 -18.36
N ALA A 91 8.52 -8.27 -19.10
CA ALA A 91 9.40 -9.16 -19.84
C ALA A 91 10.52 -8.32 -20.43
N ALA A 92 11.70 -8.46 -19.83
CA ALA A 92 12.87 -7.78 -20.32
C ALA A 92 13.02 -8.27 -21.74
N GLU A 93 12.87 -7.35 -22.68
CA GLU A 93 13.61 -7.37 -23.93
C GLU A 93 14.95 -8.06 -23.66
N PRO A 94 15.32 -9.09 -24.46
CA PRO A 94 16.45 -9.97 -24.17
C PRO A 94 17.61 -9.16 -23.61
N PRO A 95 18.15 -9.55 -22.44
CA PRO A 95 19.02 -8.68 -21.66
C PRO A 95 20.14 -8.21 -22.56
N ALA A 96 20.06 -6.93 -22.96
CA ALA A 96 21.22 -6.23 -23.47
C ALA A 96 22.34 -6.51 -22.47
N PRO A 97 23.54 -6.91 -22.95
CA PRO A 97 24.59 -7.49 -22.13
C PRO A 97 24.69 -6.73 -20.82
N VAL A 98 24.42 -7.43 -19.72
CA VAL A 98 24.52 -6.91 -18.36
C VAL A 98 25.97 -6.49 -18.15
N THR A 99 26.27 -5.23 -18.48
CA THR A 99 27.46 -4.58 -17.98
C THR A 99 27.30 -4.62 -16.46
N PRO A 100 28.24 -5.25 -15.71
CA PRO A 100 28.23 -5.20 -14.27
C PRO A 100 27.97 -3.76 -13.80
N LEU A 101 27.05 -3.56 -12.85
CA LEU A 101 26.75 -2.22 -12.32
C LEU A 101 28.02 -1.51 -11.80
N ALA A 102 29.01 -2.29 -11.33
CA ALA A 102 30.34 -1.84 -10.94
C ALA A 102 31.16 -1.19 -12.08
N ASP A 103 30.91 -1.58 -13.34
CA ASP A 103 31.55 -0.98 -14.52
C ASP A 103 30.83 0.30 -14.97
N ARG A 104 29.53 0.45 -14.64
CA ARG A 104 28.74 1.66 -14.97
C ARG A 104 28.95 2.78 -13.97
N TYR A 105 29.21 2.43 -12.71
CA TYR A 105 29.43 3.38 -11.62
C TYR A 105 30.74 3.01 -10.89
N PRO A 106 31.87 3.63 -11.25
CA PRO A 106 33.14 3.34 -10.61
C PRO A 106 33.06 3.74 -9.13
N LEU A 107 33.17 2.74 -8.25
CA LEU A 107 33.20 2.96 -6.82
C LEU A 107 34.55 3.58 -6.41
N PRO A 108 34.57 4.59 -5.53
CA PRO A 108 35.81 5.09 -4.95
C PRO A 108 36.63 3.96 -4.29
N PRO A 109 37.94 3.87 -4.54
CA PRO A 109 38.79 2.88 -3.87
C PRO A 109 38.88 3.18 -2.37
N GLY A 110 38.74 2.15 -1.52
CA GLY A 110 38.87 2.28 -0.05
C GLY A 110 37.55 2.36 0.73
N LEU A 111 36.40 2.21 0.07
CA LEU A 111 35.10 2.15 0.73
C LEU A 111 34.91 0.86 1.56
N PRO A 112 34.35 0.94 2.78
CA PRO A 112 33.87 -0.24 3.50
C PRO A 112 32.80 -0.96 2.69
N ALA A 113 32.77 -2.31 2.75
CA ALA A 113 31.86 -3.14 1.95
C ALA A 113 30.37 -2.76 2.13
N GLU A 114 29.95 -2.40 3.34
CA GLU A 114 28.57 -1.93 3.61
C GLU A 114 28.24 -0.61 2.89
N VAL A 115 29.21 0.30 2.79
CA VAL A 115 29.01 1.60 2.14
C VAL A 115 28.98 1.42 0.63
N ALA A 116 29.86 0.58 0.09
CA ALA A 116 29.84 0.20 -1.32
C ALA A 116 28.50 -0.43 -1.74
N GLN A 117 27.98 -1.35 -0.92
CA GLN A 117 26.68 -1.97 -1.16
C GLN A 117 25.55 -0.93 -1.13
N LYS A 118 25.53 -0.05 -0.13
CA LYS A 118 24.50 0.99 -0.02
C LYS A 118 24.54 1.99 -1.18
N LEU A 119 25.74 2.34 -1.65
CA LEU A 119 25.92 3.22 -2.82
C LEU A 119 25.41 2.54 -4.10
N LEU A 120 25.71 1.25 -4.27
CA LEU A 120 25.20 0.43 -5.36
C LEU A 120 23.66 0.32 -5.33
N ASP A 121 23.09 0.14 -4.14
CA ASP A 121 21.64 0.09 -3.94
C ASP A 121 20.99 1.42 -4.33
N LEU A 122 21.57 2.55 -3.91
CA LEU A 122 21.11 3.89 -4.28
C LEU A 122 21.17 4.12 -5.80
N TYR A 123 22.23 3.67 -6.47
CA TYR A 123 22.33 3.72 -7.93
C TYR A 123 21.26 2.87 -8.62
N SER A 124 21.04 1.65 -8.14
CA SER A 124 19.98 0.78 -8.69
C SER A 124 18.59 1.39 -8.51
N ALA A 125 18.33 2.04 -7.38
CA ALA A 125 17.08 2.73 -7.10
C ALA A 125 16.89 3.93 -8.04
N ALA A 126 17.95 4.73 -8.26
CA ALA A 126 17.91 5.86 -9.20
C ALA A 126 17.58 5.40 -10.63
N ASP A 127 18.19 4.31 -11.10
CA ASP A 127 17.92 3.75 -12.43
C ASP A 127 16.47 3.28 -12.59
N GLN A 128 15.91 2.63 -11.56
CA GLN A 128 14.49 2.23 -11.55
C GLN A 128 13.56 3.45 -11.59
N ILE A 129 13.87 4.50 -10.84
CA ILE A 129 13.07 5.74 -10.83
C ILE A 129 13.14 6.44 -12.19
N ARG A 130 14.33 6.52 -12.81
CA ARG A 130 14.51 7.08 -14.16
C ARG A 130 13.72 6.30 -15.20
N HIS A 131 13.75 4.96 -15.13
CA HIS A 131 12.94 4.13 -16.01
C HIS A 131 11.44 4.43 -15.84
N LYS A 132 10.96 4.51 -14.59
CA LYS A 132 9.56 4.84 -14.29
C LYS A 132 9.17 6.23 -14.79
N LEU A 133 10.04 7.22 -14.67
CA LEU A 133 9.82 8.56 -15.24
C LEU A 133 9.74 8.51 -16.77
N LYS A 134 10.61 7.74 -17.44
CA LYS A 134 10.53 7.55 -18.89
C LYS A 134 9.21 6.89 -19.31
N THR A 135 8.73 5.91 -18.54
CA THR A 135 7.42 5.29 -18.77
C THR A 135 6.27 6.28 -18.55
N LEU A 136 6.30 7.06 -17.48
CA LEU A 136 5.28 8.07 -17.19
C LEU A 136 5.29 9.22 -18.20
N ASP A 137 6.46 9.61 -18.70
CA ASP A 137 6.57 10.67 -19.70
C ASP A 137 6.02 10.23 -21.07
N ALA A 138 6.11 8.94 -21.38
CA ALA A 138 5.47 8.37 -22.58
C ALA A 138 3.92 8.33 -22.50
N MET A 139 3.33 8.53 -21.31
CA MET A 139 1.88 8.57 -21.13
C MET A 139 1.32 9.98 -21.38
N PRO A 140 0.03 10.11 -21.77
CA PRO A 140 -0.64 11.41 -21.87
C PRO A 140 -0.65 12.16 -20.52
N PRO A 141 -0.62 13.51 -20.50
CA PRO A 141 -0.53 14.32 -19.27
C PRO A 141 -1.53 13.92 -18.18
N ASP A 142 -2.77 13.63 -18.57
CA ASP A 142 -3.86 13.25 -17.66
C ASP A 142 -3.65 11.89 -16.98
N GLN A 143 -2.76 11.05 -17.53
CA GLN A 143 -2.44 9.72 -17.03
C GLN A 143 -1.07 9.65 -16.31
N ARG A 144 -0.31 10.77 -16.25
CA ARG A 144 1.00 10.85 -15.57
C ARG A 144 0.87 10.95 -14.04
N LEU A 145 0.00 10.15 -13.45
CA LEU A 145 -0.27 10.18 -12.01
C LEU A 145 1.02 9.93 -11.22
N GLY A 146 1.37 10.88 -10.34
CA GLY A 146 2.55 10.78 -9.49
C GLY A 146 3.87 11.11 -10.18
N TYR A 147 3.88 11.73 -11.37
CA TYR A 147 5.11 12.19 -12.04
C TYR A 147 5.94 13.13 -11.15
N ALA A 148 5.33 14.21 -10.64
CA ALA A 148 6.00 15.18 -9.77
C ALA A 148 6.55 14.56 -8.47
N MET A 149 5.86 13.55 -7.93
CA MET A 149 6.36 12.80 -6.77
C MET A 149 7.58 11.95 -7.13
N THR A 150 7.52 11.28 -8.29
CA THR A 150 8.59 10.40 -8.77
C THR A 150 9.84 11.20 -9.13
N GLU A 151 9.68 12.38 -9.73
CA GLU A 151 10.77 13.34 -9.99
C GLU A 151 11.42 13.82 -8.68
N LYS A 152 10.61 14.20 -7.69
CA LYS A 152 11.13 14.59 -6.37
C LYS A 152 11.88 13.46 -5.68
N LEU A 153 11.42 12.21 -5.85
CA LEU A 153 12.09 11.04 -5.31
C LEU A 153 13.46 10.83 -5.98
N LEU A 154 13.54 10.96 -7.31
CA LEU A 154 14.80 10.88 -8.05
C LEU A 154 15.81 11.89 -7.51
N LYS A 155 15.41 13.16 -7.40
CA LYS A 155 16.27 14.23 -6.90
C LYS A 155 16.79 13.93 -5.49
N ASN A 156 15.92 13.44 -4.60
CA ASN A 156 16.33 13.08 -3.25
C ASN A 156 17.35 11.93 -3.24
N THR A 157 17.14 10.90 -4.07
CA THR A 157 18.09 9.78 -4.22
C THR A 157 19.43 10.26 -4.78
N GLU A 158 19.44 11.15 -5.76
CA GLU A 158 20.66 11.75 -6.32
C GLU A 158 21.39 12.62 -5.29
N ASP A 159 20.66 13.42 -4.51
CA ASP A 159 21.23 14.20 -3.40
C ASP A 159 21.86 13.27 -2.33
N GLN A 160 21.24 12.12 -2.05
CA GLN A 160 21.81 11.11 -1.15
C GLN A 160 23.09 10.49 -1.72
N ILE A 161 23.12 10.14 -3.00
CA ILE A 161 24.32 9.64 -3.67
C ILE A 161 25.45 10.67 -3.55
N ALA A 162 25.20 11.93 -3.93
CA ALA A 162 26.20 13.00 -3.85
C ALA A 162 26.67 13.26 -2.41
N ALA A 163 25.78 13.20 -1.43
CA ALA A 163 26.15 13.33 -0.02
C ALA A 163 27.01 12.15 0.47
N PHE A 164 26.68 10.93 0.04
CA PHE A 164 27.48 9.73 0.34
C PHE A 164 28.87 9.82 -0.30
N GLU A 165 28.95 10.16 -1.58
CA GLU A 165 30.23 10.32 -2.29
C GLU A 165 31.08 11.43 -1.67
N ARG A 166 30.50 12.57 -1.27
CA ARG A 166 31.25 13.62 -0.56
C ARG A 166 31.77 13.16 0.80
N LYS A 167 31.01 12.32 1.49
CA LYS A 167 31.37 11.84 2.84
C LYS A 167 32.47 10.77 2.80
N TYR A 168 32.47 9.93 1.76
CA TYR A 168 33.35 8.76 1.68
C TYR A 168 34.35 8.79 0.51
N GLY A 169 34.29 9.79 -0.37
CA GLY A 169 35.23 10.01 -1.48
C GLY A 169 36.43 10.87 -1.11
N LYS A 170 36.86 10.83 0.16
CA LYS A 170 38.09 11.46 0.66
C LYS A 170 39.07 10.39 1.12
#